data_AF-A0A3C1HGL6-F1
#
_entry.id   AF-A0A3C1HGL6-F1
#
_cell.length_a   1.000
_cell.length_b   1.000
_cell.length_c   1.000
_cell.angle_alpha   90.00
_cell.angle_beta   90.00
_cell.angle_gamma   90.00
#
_symmetry.space_group_name_H-M   'P 1'
#
loop_
_entity.id
_entity.type
_entity.pdbx_description
1 polymer ?
#
loop_
_entity_poly.entity_id
_entity_poly.type
_entity_poly.pdbx_seq_one_letter_code
_entity_poly.pdbx_strand_id
1 'polypeptide(L)'
;MGGLPEAEARYRAARVAWETNRFDLERSSTLAETCFDRAEFCSADKERSALAEEGISASREVVRRSSNNVAGHFFLAMNLGQLARTRVFTALGLVSEMERHFLAAVALDPGFRDAGPERSLGMLYAQAPGWPTSIGSKSKARQHLQRAVDLAPDFPENLLSLLEAEMGFGDRRRVATRIPELDKTLARGRSLPALASRVEEWKEWESRAAALRKYADTAPPASGRRKASGE
;
A
#
# COMPACT_ATOMS: atom_id res chain seq x y z
N MET A 1 -10.37 -8.38 1.96
CA MET A 1 -10.10 -9.63 1.25
C MET A 1 -10.46 -10.71 2.23
N GLY A 2 -11.26 -11.70 1.84
CA GLY A 2 -11.37 -12.89 2.68
C GLY A 2 -10.02 -13.56 2.87
N GLY A 3 -9.99 -14.55 3.77
CA GLY A 3 -8.78 -15.31 4.04
C GLY A 3 -8.27 -16.10 2.83
N LEU A 4 -7.16 -16.82 3.03
CA LEU A 4 -6.47 -17.62 2.01
C LEU A 4 -7.41 -18.44 1.08
N PRO A 5 -8.47 -19.13 1.55
CA PRO A 5 -9.36 -19.87 0.65
C PRO A 5 -10.06 -18.99 -0.41
N GLU A 6 -10.46 -17.77 -0.04
CA GLU A 6 -11.09 -16.83 -0.96
C GLU A 6 -10.06 -16.29 -1.96
N ALA A 7 -8.87 -15.93 -1.50
CA ALA A 7 -7.79 -15.47 -2.37
C ALA A 7 -7.37 -16.55 -3.40
N GLU A 8 -7.26 -17.81 -2.96
CA GLU A 8 -7.00 -18.96 -3.84
C GLU A 8 -8.11 -19.16 -4.87
N ALA A 9 -9.38 -19.11 -4.45
CA ALA A 9 -10.51 -19.27 -5.36
C ALA A 9 -10.56 -18.16 -6.41
N ARG A 10 -10.34 -16.91 -6.01
CA ARG A 10 -10.27 -15.76 -6.92
C ARG A 10 -9.14 -15.87 -7.92
N TYR A 11 -7.94 -16.26 -7.48
CA TYR A 11 -6.80 -16.49 -8.37
C TYR A 11 -7.09 -17.59 -9.40
N ARG A 12 -7.62 -18.74 -8.97
CA ARG A 12 -7.96 -19.84 -9.89
C ARG A 12 -9.01 -19.41 -10.92
N ALA A 13 -10.06 -18.72 -10.48
CA ALA A 13 -11.11 -18.22 -11.37
C ALA A 13 -10.55 -17.21 -12.39
N ALA A 14 -9.71 -16.26 -11.95
CA ALA A 14 -9.07 -15.28 -12.81
C ALA A 14 -8.14 -15.94 -13.84
N ARG A 15 -7.39 -16.96 -13.42
CA ARG A 15 -6.50 -17.72 -14.32
C ARG A 15 -7.27 -18.46 -15.40
N VAL A 16 -8.34 -19.18 -15.05
CA VAL A 16 -9.23 -19.83 -16.03
C VAL A 16 -9.83 -18.80 -16.98
N ALA A 17 -10.32 -17.68 -16.45
CA ALA A 17 -10.89 -16.61 -17.27
C ALA A 17 -9.87 -16.00 -18.23
N TRP A 18 -8.62 -15.80 -17.80
CA TRP A 18 -7.53 -15.31 -18.64
C TRP A 18 -7.13 -16.32 -19.72
N GLU A 19 -7.13 -17.62 -19.43
CA GLU A 19 -6.80 -18.66 -20.40
C GLU A 19 -7.79 -18.73 -21.57
N THR A 20 -9.06 -18.35 -21.38
CA THR A 20 -10.04 -18.32 -22.48
C THR A 20 -9.82 -17.15 -23.45
N ASN A 21 -9.23 -16.04 -22.99
CA ASN A 21 -8.84 -14.92 -23.85
C ASN A 21 -7.65 -14.14 -23.24
N ARG A 22 -6.44 -14.56 -23.60
CA ARG A 22 -5.19 -13.96 -23.08
C ARG A 22 -4.93 -12.55 -23.62
N PHE A 23 -5.68 -12.10 -24.64
CA PHE A 23 -5.59 -10.77 -25.21
C PHE A 23 -6.61 -9.80 -24.61
N ASP A 24 -7.40 -10.23 -23.64
CA ASP A 24 -8.28 -9.34 -22.89
C ASP A 24 -7.47 -8.61 -21.81
N LEU A 25 -7.48 -7.28 -21.86
CA LEU A 25 -6.70 -6.45 -20.94
C LEU A 25 -7.28 -6.51 -19.52
N GLU A 26 -8.60 -6.54 -19.38
CA GLU A 26 -9.28 -6.58 -18.09
C GLU A 26 -9.03 -7.92 -17.39
N ARG A 27 -9.10 -9.03 -18.13
CA ARG A 27 -8.76 -10.35 -17.60
C ARG A 27 -7.30 -10.45 -17.18
N SER A 28 -6.40 -9.85 -17.97
CA SER A 28 -4.97 -9.81 -17.64
C SER A 28 -4.71 -8.97 -16.38
N SER A 29 -5.36 -7.81 -16.24
CA SER A 29 -5.30 -7.00 -15.02
C SER A 29 -5.89 -7.72 -13.81
N THR A 30 -7.00 -8.45 -13.99
CA THR A 30 -7.64 -9.24 -12.93
C THR A 30 -6.75 -10.41 -12.48
N LEU A 31 -6.08 -11.09 -13.43
CA LEU A 31 -5.09 -12.10 -13.10
C LEU A 31 -3.94 -11.49 -12.29
N ALA A 32 -3.39 -10.36 -12.74
CA ALA A 32 -2.30 -9.69 -12.03
C ALA A 32 -2.68 -9.25 -10.60
N GLU A 33 -3.89 -8.73 -10.41
CA GLU A 33 -4.43 -8.41 -9.09
C GLU A 33 -4.50 -9.66 -8.20
N THR A 34 -5.14 -10.71 -8.70
CA THR A 34 -5.37 -11.91 -7.88
C THR A 34 -4.09 -12.70 -7.59
N CYS A 35 -3.08 -12.63 -8.45
CA CYS A 35 -1.72 -13.07 -8.16
C CYS A 35 -1.14 -12.33 -6.95
N PHE A 36 -1.27 -11.00 -6.91
CA PHE A 36 -0.80 -10.19 -5.78
C PHE A 36 -1.56 -10.54 -4.49
N ASP A 37 -2.91 -10.56 -4.55
CA ASP A 37 -3.78 -10.89 -3.40
C ASP A 37 -3.42 -12.27 -2.83
N ARG A 38 -3.19 -13.26 -3.70
CA ARG A 38 -2.84 -14.62 -3.27
C ARG A 38 -1.43 -14.71 -2.68
N ALA A 39 -0.49 -13.94 -3.21
CA ALA A 39 0.90 -13.90 -2.72
C ALA A 39 1.00 -13.33 -1.30
N GLU A 40 0.08 -12.46 -0.86
CA GLU A 40 0.07 -11.93 0.51
C GLU A 40 -0.07 -13.03 1.58
N PHE A 41 -0.71 -14.15 1.25
CA PHE A 41 -0.88 -15.29 2.15
C PHE A 41 0.25 -16.34 2.05
N CYS A 42 1.23 -16.17 1.16
CA CYS A 42 2.34 -17.11 1.04
C CYS A 42 3.27 -17.00 2.26
N SER A 43 3.71 -18.14 2.78
CA SER A 43 4.81 -18.23 3.76
C SER A 43 6.14 -18.63 3.13
N ALA A 44 6.12 -19.22 1.93
CA ALA A 44 7.30 -19.71 1.22
C ALA A 44 7.67 -18.81 0.02
N ASP A 45 8.95 -18.48 -0.10
CA ASP A 45 9.49 -17.62 -1.16
C ASP A 45 9.29 -18.19 -2.57
N LYS A 46 9.34 -19.52 -2.72
CA LYS A 46 9.14 -20.18 -4.01
C LYS A 46 7.73 -19.93 -4.55
N GLU A 47 6.71 -20.07 -3.70
CA GLU A 47 5.31 -19.85 -4.08
C GLU A 47 5.04 -18.36 -4.34
N ARG A 48 5.56 -17.48 -3.45
CA ARG A 48 5.46 -16.03 -3.64
C ARG A 48 6.07 -15.59 -4.97
N SER A 49 7.26 -16.08 -5.29
CA SER A 49 7.96 -15.71 -6.54
C SER A 49 7.19 -16.17 -7.77
N ALA A 50 6.64 -17.39 -7.76
CA ALA A 50 5.87 -17.90 -8.89
C ALA A 50 4.60 -17.07 -9.17
N LEU A 51 3.84 -16.74 -8.13
CA LEU A 51 2.66 -15.87 -8.25
C LEU A 51 3.03 -14.46 -8.71
N ALA A 52 4.09 -13.89 -8.13
CA ALA A 52 4.56 -12.57 -8.49
C ALA A 52 5.02 -12.50 -9.96
N GLU A 53 5.75 -13.51 -10.44
CA GLU A 53 6.22 -13.59 -11.83
C GLU A 53 5.06 -13.74 -12.83
N GLU A 54 4.01 -14.50 -12.48
CA GLU A 54 2.79 -14.59 -13.27
C GLU A 54 2.07 -13.23 -13.35
N GLY A 55 1.88 -12.57 -12.21
CA GLY A 55 1.25 -11.24 -12.17
C GLY A 55 2.05 -10.15 -12.89
N ILE A 56 3.39 -10.21 -12.82
CA ILE A 56 4.30 -9.34 -13.58
C ILE A 56 4.13 -9.57 -15.09
N SER A 57 4.10 -10.84 -15.52
CA SER A 57 3.93 -11.19 -16.93
C SER A 57 2.61 -10.65 -17.49
N ALA A 58 1.50 -10.90 -16.78
CA ALA A 58 0.18 -10.40 -17.16
C ALA A 58 0.14 -8.86 -17.22
N SER A 59 0.72 -8.19 -16.21
CA SER A 59 0.73 -6.72 -16.17
C SER A 59 1.61 -6.09 -17.25
N ARG A 60 2.77 -6.68 -17.57
CA ARG A 60 3.65 -6.20 -18.64
C ARG A 60 2.97 -6.27 -19.99
N GLU A 61 2.20 -7.32 -20.25
CA GLU A 61 1.41 -7.43 -21.48
C GLU A 61 0.32 -6.35 -21.56
N VAL A 62 -0.34 -6.05 -20.44
CA VAL A 62 -1.31 -4.94 -20.36
C VAL A 62 -0.63 -3.61 -20.71
N VAL A 63 0.47 -3.28 -20.04
CA VAL A 63 1.22 -2.02 -20.27
C VAL A 63 1.76 -1.92 -21.69
N ARG A 64 2.24 -3.04 -22.26
CA ARG A 64 2.76 -3.09 -23.63
C ARG A 64 1.68 -2.76 -24.66
N ARG A 65 0.44 -3.19 -24.44
CA ARG A 65 -0.68 -2.98 -25.36
C ARG A 65 -1.46 -1.69 -25.10
N SER A 66 -1.47 -1.23 -23.85
CA SER A 66 -2.14 0.00 -23.41
C SER A 66 -1.30 0.63 -22.32
N SER A 67 -0.37 1.49 -22.74
CA SER A 67 0.55 2.20 -21.82
C SER A 67 -0.16 3.21 -20.92
N ASN A 68 -1.43 3.51 -21.17
CA ASN A 68 -2.29 4.37 -20.36
C ASN A 68 -3.24 3.57 -19.44
N ASN A 69 -2.96 2.30 -19.18
CA ASN A 69 -3.77 1.47 -18.29
C ASN A 69 -3.26 1.57 -16.84
N VAL A 70 -4.03 2.21 -15.96
CA VAL A 70 -3.67 2.39 -14.54
C VAL A 70 -3.52 1.04 -13.81
N ALA A 71 -4.42 0.08 -14.05
CA ALA A 71 -4.39 -1.21 -13.37
C ALA A 71 -3.15 -2.02 -13.76
N GLY A 72 -2.76 -2.02 -15.04
CA GLY A 72 -1.54 -2.65 -15.52
C GLY A 72 -0.29 -2.07 -14.86
N HIS A 73 -0.19 -0.74 -14.75
CA HIS A 73 0.92 -0.12 -14.04
C HIS A 73 0.91 -0.40 -12.54
N PHE A 74 -0.24 -0.25 -11.89
CA PHE A 74 -0.37 -0.45 -10.46
C PHE A 74 -0.03 -1.89 -10.05
N PHE A 75 -0.67 -2.90 -10.67
CA PHE A 75 -0.43 -4.30 -10.30
C PHE A 75 0.92 -4.83 -10.77
N LEU A 76 1.55 -4.23 -11.80
CA LEU A 76 2.95 -4.51 -12.10
C LEU A 76 3.85 -4.13 -10.91
N ALA A 77 3.70 -2.92 -10.40
CA ALA A 77 4.47 -2.46 -9.24
C ALA A 77 4.19 -3.28 -7.97
N MET A 78 2.93 -3.64 -7.71
CA MET A 78 2.57 -4.49 -6.56
C MET A 78 3.22 -5.88 -6.64
N ASN A 79 3.18 -6.54 -7.80
CA ASN A 79 3.81 -7.86 -7.97
C ASN A 79 5.34 -7.79 -7.99
N LEU A 80 5.94 -6.72 -8.52
CA LEU A 80 7.38 -6.47 -8.37
C LEU A 80 7.79 -6.37 -6.89
N GLY A 81 6.95 -5.78 -6.04
CA GLY A 81 7.13 -5.76 -4.60
C GLY A 81 7.12 -7.15 -3.97
N GLN A 82 6.19 -8.01 -4.38
CA GLN A 82 6.17 -9.41 -3.93
C GLN A 82 7.45 -10.16 -4.32
N LEU A 83 7.94 -9.94 -5.54
CA LEU A 83 9.18 -10.54 -6.02
C LEU A 83 10.42 -9.99 -5.31
N ALA A 84 10.43 -8.70 -4.98
CA ALA A 84 11.54 -8.09 -4.24
C ALA A 84 11.70 -8.70 -2.84
N ARG A 85 10.60 -9.09 -2.19
CA ARG A 85 10.62 -9.75 -0.87
C ARG A 85 11.34 -11.11 -0.86
N THR A 86 11.51 -11.75 -2.01
CA THR A 86 12.18 -13.06 -2.13
C THR A 86 13.64 -12.96 -2.54
N ARG A 87 14.15 -11.74 -2.79
CA ARG A 87 15.47 -11.51 -3.40
C ARG A 87 16.36 -10.63 -2.54
N VAL A 88 17.45 -11.19 -2.03
CA VAL A 88 18.42 -10.46 -1.19
C VAL A 88 19.33 -9.53 -2.02
N PHE A 89 19.75 -9.94 -3.23
CA PHE A 89 20.77 -9.22 -4.00
C PHE A 89 20.26 -8.41 -5.20
N THR A 90 19.05 -8.68 -5.69
CA THR A 90 18.51 -8.07 -6.91
C THR A 90 17.27 -7.20 -6.68
N ALA A 91 16.93 -6.91 -5.42
CA ALA A 91 15.78 -6.10 -5.06
C ALA A 91 15.89 -4.63 -5.52
N LEU A 92 17.09 -4.06 -5.62
CA LEU A 92 17.26 -2.64 -5.99
C LEU A 92 16.73 -2.31 -7.40
N GLY A 93 16.96 -3.21 -8.36
CA GLY A 93 16.41 -3.05 -9.72
C GLY A 93 14.89 -3.12 -9.74
N LEU A 94 14.32 -4.03 -8.94
CA LEU A 94 12.86 -4.17 -8.79
C LEU A 94 12.24 -2.93 -8.13
N VAL A 95 12.86 -2.40 -7.07
CA VAL A 95 12.41 -1.17 -6.39
C VAL A 95 12.39 0.03 -7.35
N SER A 96 13.41 0.16 -8.20
CA SER A 96 13.45 1.22 -9.21
C SER A 96 12.37 1.05 -10.28
N GLU A 97 12.05 -0.18 -10.68
CA GLU A 97 10.95 -0.47 -11.61
C GLU A 97 9.58 -0.22 -10.97
N MET A 98 9.42 -0.55 -9.68
CA MET A 98 8.21 -0.23 -8.90
C MET A 98 7.95 1.26 -8.87
N GLU A 99 8.96 2.09 -8.56
CA GLU A 99 8.83 3.56 -8.52
C GLU A 99 8.30 4.10 -9.85
N ARG A 100 8.87 3.68 -10.98
CA ARG A 100 8.41 4.12 -12.31
C ARG A 100 6.95 3.78 -12.56
N HIS A 101 6.53 2.57 -12.21
CA HIS A 101 5.16 2.12 -12.47
C HIS A 101 4.14 2.70 -11.48
N PHE A 102 4.50 2.91 -10.22
CA PHE A 102 3.66 3.68 -9.31
C PHE A 102 3.54 5.13 -9.74
N LEU A 103 4.63 5.78 -10.18
CA LEU A 103 4.57 7.14 -10.73
C LEU A 103 3.65 7.23 -11.96
N ALA A 104 3.72 6.24 -12.85
CA ALA A 104 2.81 6.15 -14.00
C ALA A 104 1.34 5.97 -13.54
N ALA A 105 1.08 5.09 -12.57
CA ALA A 105 -0.26 4.89 -12.03
C ALA A 105 -0.82 6.16 -11.36
N VAL A 106 0.01 6.87 -10.58
CA VAL A 106 -0.34 8.17 -9.97
C VAL A 106 -0.67 9.21 -11.05
N ALA A 107 0.10 9.26 -12.14
CA ALA A 107 -0.15 10.19 -13.23
C ALA A 107 -1.44 9.89 -14.02
N LEU A 108 -1.82 8.61 -14.12
CA LEU A 108 -3.01 8.16 -14.85
C LEU A 108 -4.29 8.32 -14.03
N ASP A 109 -4.30 7.78 -12.82
CA ASP A 109 -5.42 7.90 -11.89
C ASP A 109 -4.90 7.73 -10.45
N PRO A 110 -4.64 8.84 -9.72
CA PRO A 110 -4.16 8.78 -8.36
C PRO A 110 -5.23 8.30 -7.37
N GLY A 111 -6.52 8.29 -7.76
CA GLY A 111 -7.64 7.81 -6.95
C GLY A 111 -7.89 6.31 -7.07
N PHE A 112 -7.23 5.63 -8.03
CA PHE A 112 -7.40 4.20 -8.28
C PHE A 112 -7.27 3.39 -6.98
N ARG A 113 -8.25 2.53 -6.69
CA ARG A 113 -8.26 1.64 -5.50
C ARG A 113 -8.06 2.39 -4.18
N ASP A 114 -8.93 3.36 -3.94
CA ASP A 114 -8.94 4.18 -2.72
C ASP A 114 -7.57 4.86 -2.50
N ALA A 115 -7.06 5.49 -3.57
CA ALA A 115 -5.74 6.10 -3.65
C ALA A 115 -4.55 5.14 -3.44
N GLY A 116 -4.69 3.91 -3.93
CA GLY A 116 -3.67 2.88 -3.91
C GLY A 116 -2.32 3.31 -4.49
N PRO A 117 -2.25 3.95 -5.68
CA PRO A 117 -0.98 4.40 -6.26
C PRO A 117 -0.18 5.34 -5.35
N GLU A 118 -0.84 6.36 -4.79
CA GLU A 118 -0.24 7.32 -3.86
C GLU A 118 0.22 6.62 -2.57
N ARG A 119 -0.64 5.78 -2.00
CA ARG A 119 -0.33 5.02 -0.78
C ARG A 119 0.90 4.13 -0.97
N SER A 120 0.90 3.30 -2.02
CA SER A 120 1.97 2.34 -2.29
C SER A 120 3.29 3.03 -2.65
N LEU A 121 3.25 4.14 -3.40
CA LEU A 121 4.45 4.92 -3.71
C LEU A 121 5.04 5.56 -2.45
N GLY A 122 4.19 6.11 -1.58
CA GLY A 122 4.61 6.67 -0.32
C GLY A 122 5.21 5.63 0.62
N MET A 123 4.61 4.43 0.70
CA MET A 123 5.18 3.29 1.43
C MET A 123 6.53 2.85 0.86
N LEU A 124 6.69 2.80 -0.47
CA LEU A 124 7.94 2.46 -1.12
C LEU A 124 9.07 3.43 -0.71
N TYR A 125 8.80 4.73 -0.74
CA TYR A 125 9.77 5.74 -0.29
C TYR A 125 10.06 5.68 1.22
N ALA A 126 9.10 5.23 2.04
CA ALA A 126 9.31 5.07 3.47
C ALA A 126 10.21 3.87 3.81
N GLN A 127 10.09 2.78 3.06
CA GLN A 127 10.71 1.49 3.36
C GLN A 127 12.05 1.26 2.63
N ALA A 128 12.24 1.86 1.46
CA ALA A 128 13.48 1.72 0.71
C ALA A 128 14.67 2.40 1.42
N PRO A 129 15.90 1.88 1.28
CA PRO A 129 17.10 2.60 1.72
C PRO A 129 17.20 3.98 1.06
N GLY A 130 17.77 4.95 1.78
CA GLY A 130 17.95 6.30 1.27
C GLY A 130 19.03 6.43 0.18
N TRP A 131 19.15 7.64 -0.35
CA TRP A 131 20.24 8.04 -1.24
C TRP A 131 21.61 7.89 -0.57
N PRO A 132 22.68 7.46 -1.29
CA PRO A 132 22.74 7.16 -2.72
C PRO A 132 22.36 5.72 -3.11
N THR A 133 22.09 4.85 -2.14
CA THR A 133 21.91 3.41 -2.38
C THR A 133 20.59 3.08 -3.05
N SER A 134 19.52 3.80 -2.72
CA SER A 134 18.20 3.61 -3.29
C SER A 134 17.38 4.91 -3.18
N ILE A 135 16.06 4.81 -3.33
CA ILE A 135 15.14 5.92 -3.56
C ILE A 135 14.46 6.44 -2.29
N GLY A 136 14.75 5.84 -1.14
CA GLY A 136 14.11 6.14 0.14
C GLY A 136 14.17 7.62 0.49
N SER A 137 13.03 8.19 0.90
CA SER A 137 12.90 9.60 1.24
C SER A 137 11.70 9.84 2.15
N LYS A 138 11.96 10.24 3.40
CA LYS A 138 10.90 10.61 4.37
C LYS A 138 9.99 11.73 3.84
N SER A 139 10.56 12.69 3.09
CA SER A 139 9.80 13.80 2.54
C SER A 139 8.83 13.34 1.45
N LYS A 140 9.31 12.55 0.49
CA LYS A 140 8.46 12.00 -0.57
C LYS A 140 7.40 11.05 0.00
N ALA A 141 7.79 10.20 0.96
CA ALA A 141 6.87 9.31 1.66
C ALA A 141 5.69 10.08 2.27
N ARG A 142 5.97 11.13 3.05
CA ARG A 142 4.92 11.99 3.65
C ARG A 142 4.03 12.64 2.60
N GLN A 143 4.62 13.16 1.53
CA GLN A 143 3.88 13.82 0.46
C GLN A 143 2.84 12.88 -0.16
N HIS A 144 3.28 11.70 -0.60
CA HIS A 144 2.40 10.72 -1.27
C HIS A 144 1.39 10.09 -0.29
N LEU A 145 1.81 9.74 0.93
CA LEU A 145 0.90 9.20 1.94
C LEU A 145 -0.16 10.22 2.36
N GLN A 146 0.21 11.50 2.52
CA GLN A 146 -0.78 12.56 2.79
C GLN A 146 -1.73 12.73 1.60
N ARG A 147 -1.22 12.65 0.36
CA ARG A 147 -2.06 12.74 -0.83
C ARG A 147 -3.07 11.60 -0.90
N ALA A 148 -2.69 10.39 -0.49
CA ALA A 148 -3.61 9.26 -0.38
C ALA A 148 -4.74 9.52 0.63
N VAL A 149 -4.41 10.09 1.80
CA VAL A 149 -5.42 10.53 2.80
C VAL A 149 -6.34 11.59 2.21
N ASP A 150 -5.81 12.57 1.49
CA ASP A 150 -6.63 13.66 0.92
C ASP A 150 -7.59 13.14 -0.17
N LEU A 151 -7.18 12.14 -0.96
CA LEU A 151 -7.96 11.59 -2.06
C LEU A 151 -9.03 10.59 -1.60
N ALA A 152 -8.74 9.80 -0.56
CA ALA A 152 -9.67 8.83 0.00
C ALA A 152 -9.64 8.89 1.53
N PRO A 153 -10.19 9.98 2.12
CA PRO A 153 -10.12 10.25 3.56
C PRO A 153 -10.95 9.28 4.40
N ASP A 154 -11.89 8.58 3.78
CA ASP A 154 -12.77 7.62 4.46
C ASP A 154 -12.20 6.21 4.48
N PHE A 155 -11.08 5.98 3.78
CA PHE A 155 -10.42 4.68 3.71
C PHE A 155 -9.34 4.58 4.78
N PRO A 156 -9.56 3.82 5.88
CA PRO A 156 -8.68 3.85 7.05
C PRO A 156 -7.22 3.50 6.76
N GLU A 157 -7.00 2.61 5.79
CA GLU A 157 -5.68 2.20 5.35
C GLU A 157 -4.77 3.40 5.03
N ASN A 158 -5.31 4.46 4.39
CA ASN A 158 -4.50 5.62 3.99
C ASN A 158 -3.91 6.35 5.19
N LEU A 159 -4.74 6.63 6.20
CA LEU A 159 -4.28 7.31 7.40
C LEU A 159 -3.40 6.41 8.26
N LEU A 160 -3.73 5.12 8.35
CA LEU A 160 -2.89 4.14 9.04
C LEU A 160 -1.48 4.07 8.43
N SER A 161 -1.36 3.92 7.11
CA SER A 161 -0.06 3.87 6.42
C SER A 161 0.78 5.13 6.67
N LEU A 162 0.14 6.31 6.68
CA LEU A 162 0.83 7.57 6.99
C LEU A 162 1.36 7.59 8.43
N LEU A 163 0.54 7.25 9.42
CA LEU A 163 0.95 7.26 10.82
C LEU A 163 2.00 6.18 11.12
N GLU A 164 1.94 5.03 10.46
CA GLU A 164 2.97 3.99 10.56
C GLU A 164 4.30 4.43 9.95
N ALA A 165 4.28 5.14 8.82
CA ALA A 165 5.49 5.75 8.28
C ALA A 165 6.09 6.77 9.26
N GLU A 166 5.26 7.63 9.87
CA GLU A 166 5.72 8.59 10.88
C GLU A 166 6.30 7.89 12.13
N MET A 167 5.65 6.81 12.57
CA MET A 167 6.16 5.95 13.64
C MET A 167 7.53 5.36 13.29
N GLY A 168 7.69 4.82 12.07
CA GLY A 168 8.97 4.31 11.55
C GLY A 168 10.04 5.40 11.42
N PHE A 169 9.64 6.65 11.17
CA PHE A 169 10.54 7.80 11.14
C PHE A 169 10.94 8.31 12.52
N GLY A 170 10.32 7.80 13.59
CA GLY A 170 10.52 8.25 14.97
C GLY A 170 9.72 9.50 15.35
N ASP A 171 8.81 9.97 14.49
CA ASP A 171 8.07 11.22 14.69
C ASP A 171 6.79 11.00 15.51
N ARG A 172 7.00 10.69 16.78
CA ARG A 172 5.93 10.40 17.74
C ARG A 172 4.95 11.55 17.95
N ARG A 173 5.41 12.79 17.82
CA ARG A 173 4.54 13.97 17.93
C ARG A 173 3.55 14.00 16.78
N ARG A 174 3.99 13.76 15.54
CA ARG A 174 3.09 13.68 14.38
C ARG A 174 2.05 12.58 14.52
N VAL A 175 2.46 11.40 15.02
CA VAL A 175 1.51 10.32 15.30
C VAL A 175 0.48 10.76 16.34
N ALA A 176 0.94 11.26 17.50
CA ALA A 176 0.07 11.67 18.59
C ALA A 176 -0.93 12.78 18.20
N THR A 177 -0.51 13.78 17.45
CA THR A 177 -1.40 14.87 17.00
C THR A 177 -2.54 14.38 16.09
N ARG A 178 -2.37 13.24 15.41
CA ARG A 178 -3.35 12.71 14.44
C ARG A 178 -4.16 11.53 14.95
N ILE A 179 -3.94 11.03 16.17
CA ILE A 179 -4.79 9.99 16.76
C ILE A 179 -6.28 10.37 16.75
N PRO A 180 -6.71 11.61 17.10
CA PRO A 180 -8.12 11.98 17.03
C PRO A 180 -8.71 11.92 15.60
N GLU A 181 -7.90 12.18 14.58
CA GLU A 181 -8.29 12.04 13.19
C GLU A 181 -8.43 10.57 12.79
N LEU A 182 -7.51 9.71 13.26
CA LEU A 182 -7.58 8.27 13.06
C LEU A 182 -8.86 7.68 13.67
N ASP A 183 -9.18 8.05 14.91
CA ASP A 183 -10.38 7.57 15.59
C ASP A 183 -11.66 7.98 14.83
N LYS A 184 -11.71 9.22 14.33
CA LYS A 184 -12.82 9.69 13.48
C LYS A 184 -12.91 8.95 12.16
N THR A 185 -11.76 8.69 11.52
CA THR A 185 -11.67 7.97 10.25
C THR A 185 -12.17 6.54 10.40
N LEU A 186 -11.76 5.83 11.47
CA LEU A 186 -12.25 4.49 11.77
C LEU A 186 -13.75 4.49 12.07
N ALA A 187 -14.25 5.45 12.86
CA ALA A 187 -15.68 5.55 13.15
C ALA A 187 -16.50 5.79 11.87
N ARG A 188 -16.03 6.68 10.98
CA ARG A 188 -16.68 6.94 9.69
C ARG A 188 -16.60 5.74 8.75
N GLY A 189 -15.45 5.08 8.68
CA GLY A 189 -15.31 3.84 7.90
C GLY A 189 -16.31 2.77 8.34
N ARG A 190 -16.52 2.59 9.65
CA ARG A 190 -17.50 1.63 10.19
C ARG A 190 -18.95 1.98 9.84
N SER A 191 -19.28 3.24 9.56
CA SER A 191 -20.64 3.64 9.18
C SER A 191 -20.92 3.48 7.68
N LEU A 192 -19.89 3.25 6.85
CA LEU A 192 -20.02 3.05 5.42
C LEU A 192 -20.25 1.55 5.10
N PRO A 193 -21.39 1.14 4.52
CA PRO A 193 -21.71 -0.28 4.30
C PRO A 193 -20.64 -1.06 3.54
N ALA A 194 -20.03 -0.46 2.51
CA ALA A 194 -19.00 -1.10 1.66
C ALA A 194 -17.68 -1.37 2.39
N LEU A 195 -17.41 -0.66 3.49
CA LEU A 195 -16.24 -0.89 4.35
C LEU A 195 -16.62 -1.71 5.58
N ALA A 196 -17.80 -1.49 6.15
CA ALA A 196 -18.29 -2.21 7.32
C ALA A 196 -18.34 -3.74 7.12
N SER A 197 -18.59 -4.21 5.88
CA SER A 197 -18.62 -5.64 5.56
C SER A 197 -17.23 -6.30 5.49
N ARG A 198 -16.13 -5.54 5.56
CA ARG A 198 -14.75 -6.02 5.42
C ARG A 198 -14.16 -6.50 6.75
N VAL A 199 -14.75 -7.57 7.30
CA VAL A 199 -14.53 -8.02 8.69
C VAL A 199 -13.06 -8.29 9.01
N GLU A 200 -12.30 -8.93 8.10
CA GLU A 200 -10.89 -9.24 8.35
C GLU A 200 -10.01 -7.98 8.32
N GLU A 201 -10.22 -7.09 7.35
CA GLU A 201 -9.49 -5.81 7.31
C GLU A 201 -9.75 -4.95 8.56
N TRP A 202 -10.97 -4.98 9.10
CA TRP A 202 -11.26 -4.27 10.35
C TRP A 202 -10.42 -4.78 11.52
N LYS A 203 -10.22 -6.10 11.63
CA LYS A 203 -9.34 -6.66 12.69
C LYS A 203 -7.91 -6.15 12.54
N GLU A 204 -7.40 -6.11 11.31
CA GLU A 204 -6.06 -5.60 11.02
C GLU A 204 -5.93 -4.10 11.30
N TRP A 205 -6.87 -3.30 10.82
CA TRP A 205 -6.90 -1.85 11.04
C TRP A 205 -7.00 -1.49 12.51
N GLU A 206 -7.81 -2.20 13.29
CA GLU A 206 -7.94 -1.95 14.73
C GLU A 206 -6.69 -2.33 15.51
N SER A 207 -6.06 -3.45 15.14
CA SER A 207 -4.77 -3.87 15.70
C SER A 207 -3.67 -2.82 15.44
N ARG A 208 -3.57 -2.35 14.19
CA ARG A 208 -2.62 -1.30 13.80
C ARG A 208 -2.89 0.03 14.50
N ALA A 209 -4.16 0.43 14.60
CA ALA A 209 -4.57 1.63 15.34
C ALA A 209 -4.22 1.53 16.84
N ALA A 210 -4.41 0.37 17.47
CA ALA A 210 -4.02 0.16 18.86
C ALA A 210 -2.50 0.30 19.07
N ALA A 211 -1.68 -0.21 18.14
CA ALA A 211 -0.23 -0.03 18.18
C ALA A 211 0.18 1.44 18.06
N LEU A 212 -0.46 2.19 17.15
CA LEU A 212 -0.22 3.63 16.98
C LEU A 212 -0.62 4.45 18.21
N ARG A 213 -1.75 4.13 18.85
CA ARG A 213 -2.18 4.78 20.10
C ARG A 213 -1.15 4.56 21.22
N LYS A 214 -0.72 3.30 21.42
CA LYS A 214 0.33 2.97 22.40
C LYS A 214 1.64 3.71 22.10
N TYR A 215 2.02 3.82 20.84
CA TYR A 215 3.20 4.58 20.45
C TYR A 215 3.03 6.07 20.77
N ALA A 216 1.87 6.66 20.48
CA ALA A 216 1.54 8.05 20.76
C ALA A 216 1.53 8.39 22.27
N ASP A 217 1.06 7.49 23.13
CA ASP A 217 0.97 7.71 24.58
C ASP A 217 2.34 7.96 25.24
N THR A 218 3.41 7.49 24.60
CA THR A 218 4.79 7.72 25.06
C THR A 218 5.37 9.05 24.56
N ALA A 219 4.56 9.94 23.98
CA ALA A 219 5.01 11.23 23.48
C ALA A 219 5.38 12.15 24.64
N PRO A 220 6.54 12.84 24.59
CA PRO A 220 6.83 13.87 25.57
C PRO A 220 5.76 14.96 25.48
N PRO A 221 5.30 15.52 26.62
CA PRO A 221 4.29 16.57 26.63
C PRO A 221 4.72 17.70 25.70
N ALA A 222 3.77 18.29 24.99
CA ALA A 222 4.03 19.49 24.20
C ALA A 222 4.68 20.50 25.13
N SER A 223 5.93 20.88 24.84
CA SER A 223 6.70 21.78 25.69
C SER A 223 5.84 23.02 25.95
N GLY A 224 5.31 23.11 27.17
CA GLY A 224 4.53 24.26 27.59
C GLY A 224 5.37 25.49 27.31
N ARG A 225 4.75 26.54 26.77
CA ARG A 225 5.33 27.89 26.78
C ARG A 225 5.93 28.08 28.17
N ARG A 226 7.26 28.20 28.27
CA ARG A 226 7.88 28.77 29.46
C ARG A 226 7.15 30.08 29.70
N LYS A 227 6.33 30.15 30.77
CA LYS A 227 5.94 31.45 31.31
C LYS A 227 7.27 32.13 31.62
N ALA A 228 7.57 33.20 30.90
CA ALA A 228 8.61 34.12 31.31
C ALA A 228 8.16 34.68 32.67
N SER A 229 8.72 34.10 33.73
CA SER A 229 8.86 34.77 35.02
C SER A 229 10.15 35.58 34.96
N GLY A 230 10.05 36.86 35.30
CA GLY A 230 11.08 37.89 35.25
C GLY A 230 10.35 39.21 35.00
N GLU A 231 9.74 39.77 36.04
CA GLU A 231 10.31 40.79 36.94
C GLU A 231 10.26 42.18 36.32
#